data_AF-A0A183CSN6-F1
#
_entry.id   AF-A0A183CSN6-F1
#
_cell.length_a   1.000
_cell.length_b   1.000
_cell.length_c   1.000
_cell.angle_alpha   90.00
_cell.angle_beta   90.00
_cell.angle_gamma   90.00
#
_symmetry.space_group_name_H-M   'P 1'
#
loop_
_entity.id
_entity.type
_entity.pdbx_description
1 polymer ?
#
loop_
_entity_poly.entity_id
_entity_poly.type
_entity_poly.pdbx_seq_one_letter_code
_entity_poly.pdbx_strand_id
1 'polypeptide(L)'
;SRYGRQHAQSIWKVFNDIFGWLPYLGLIGNKFLCMHGGIALTMRSMQQLRQLRRPLTEPPNPSLELNILWADPNVGLKGERPSPRGVSHQFGEDVVAKVCRRLGVDMIHP
;
A
#
# COMPACT_ATOMS: atom_id res chain seq x y z
N SER A 1 29.41 14.14 9.24
CA SER A 1 28.71 13.31 8.23
C SER A 1 29.75 12.76 7.26
N ARG A 2 29.67 11.47 6.89
CA ARG A 2 30.63 10.78 5.99
C ARG A 2 30.68 11.39 4.58
N TYR A 3 29.66 12.17 4.22
CA TYR A 3 29.57 12.94 2.99
C TYR A 3 29.22 14.40 3.34
N GLY A 4 29.79 15.38 2.63
CA GLY A 4 29.47 16.79 2.81
C GLY A 4 27.97 17.08 2.58
N ARG A 5 27.42 18.16 3.17
CA ARG A 5 25.97 18.44 3.23
C ARG A 5 25.29 18.40 1.85
N GLN A 6 25.88 19.01 0.82
CA GLN A 6 25.33 19.02 -0.54
C GLN A 6 25.28 17.62 -1.16
N HIS A 7 26.34 16.82 -0.96
CA HIS A 7 26.41 15.46 -1.47
C HIS A 7 25.37 14.55 -0.78
N ALA A 8 25.20 14.71 0.53
CA ALA A 8 24.16 14.01 1.28
C ALA A 8 22.73 14.37 0.79
N GLN A 9 22.46 15.63 0.47
CA GLN A 9 21.18 16.06 -0.10
C GLN A 9 20.93 15.48 -1.49
N SER A 10 21.94 15.46 -2.36
CA SER A 10 21.83 14.86 -3.69
C SER A 10 21.53 13.36 -3.61
N ILE A 11 22.26 12.63 -2.76
CA ILE A 11 22.03 11.21 -2.51
C ILE A 11 20.60 10.98 -1.99
N TRP A 12 20.16 11.75 -1.01
CA TRP A 12 18.80 11.67 -0.46
C TRP A 12 17.73 11.85 -1.55
N LYS A 13 17.91 12.83 -2.44
CA LYS A 13 16.96 13.08 -3.54
C LYS A 13 16.89 11.87 -4.49
N VAL A 14 18.05 11.33 -4.89
CA VAL A 14 18.12 10.14 -5.77
C VAL A 14 17.44 8.94 -5.12
N PHE A 15 17.61 8.71 -3.81
CA PHE A 15 16.91 7.63 -3.12
C PHE A 15 15.39 7.82 -3.12
N ASN A 16 14.89 9.04 -2.87
CA ASN A 16 13.45 9.31 -2.92
C ASN A 16 12.89 9.12 -4.33
N ASP A 17 13.62 9.56 -5.36
CA ASP A 17 13.24 9.34 -6.75
C ASP A 17 13.13 7.84 -7.05
N ILE A 18 14.10 7.03 -6.61
CA ILE A 18 14.08 5.56 -6.77
C ILE A 18 12.90 4.93 -6.02
N PHE A 19 12.66 5.32 -4.76
CA PHE A 19 11.57 4.76 -3.97
C PHE A 19 10.19 5.04 -4.57
N GLY A 20 10.02 6.18 -5.24
CA GLY A 20 8.79 6.49 -5.97
C GLY A 20 8.47 5.46 -7.07
N TRP A 21 9.46 4.75 -7.63
CA TRP A 21 9.27 3.77 -8.69
C TRP A 21 9.02 2.33 -8.21
N LEU A 22 9.15 2.06 -6.91
CA LEU A 22 8.97 0.71 -6.38
C LEU A 22 7.55 0.16 -6.67
N PRO A 23 7.42 -1.14 -6.91
CA PRO A 23 6.11 -1.75 -7.07
C PRO A 23 5.32 -1.70 -5.76
N TYR A 24 4.02 -1.41 -5.85
CA TYR A 24 3.11 -1.39 -4.70
C TYR A 24 2.78 -2.78 -4.17
N LEU A 25 2.73 -3.76 -5.06
CA LEU A 25 2.18 -5.09 -4.79
C LEU A 25 2.78 -6.13 -5.73
N GLY A 26 2.89 -7.35 -5.24
CA GLY A 26 3.30 -8.53 -5.99
C GLY A 26 2.19 -9.56 -6.04
N LEU A 27 1.96 -10.17 -7.20
CA LEU A 27 1.03 -11.30 -7.35
C LEU A 27 1.84 -12.57 -7.60
N ILE A 28 1.78 -13.53 -6.67
CA ILE A 28 2.50 -14.80 -6.74
C ILE A 28 1.51 -15.91 -7.09
N GLY A 29 1.83 -16.68 -8.14
CA GLY A 29 1.04 -17.85 -8.56
C GLY A 29 -0.43 -17.55 -8.87
N ASN A 30 -0.77 -16.30 -9.22
CA ASN A 30 -2.14 -15.81 -9.40
C ASN A 30 -3.07 -16.00 -8.18
N LYS A 31 -2.51 -16.24 -7.00
CA LYS A 31 -3.25 -16.64 -5.79
C LYS A 31 -2.89 -15.82 -4.56
N PHE A 32 -1.67 -15.32 -4.48
CA PHE A 32 -1.16 -14.61 -3.32
C PHE A 32 -0.83 -13.17 -3.68
N LEU A 33 -1.43 -12.23 -2.98
CA LEU A 33 -1.16 -10.80 -3.17
C LEU A 33 -0.33 -10.28 -1.99
N CYS A 34 0.89 -9.85 -2.27
CA CYS A 34 1.80 -9.25 -1.29
C CYS A 34 1.80 -7.73 -1.44
N MET A 35 1.75 -7.00 -0.34
CA MET A 35 1.85 -5.53 -0.29
C MET A 35 2.62 -5.12 0.97
N HIS A 36 2.59 -3.83 1.37
CA HIS A 36 3.36 -3.35 2.53
C HIS A 36 2.52 -3.05 3.77
N GLY A 37 1.37 -2.40 3.58
CA GLY A 37 0.45 -2.10 4.66
C GLY A 37 -0.71 -3.08 4.62
N GLY A 38 -1.66 -2.82 3.73
CA GLY A 38 -2.80 -3.70 3.64
C GLY A 38 -3.85 -3.26 2.65
N ILE A 39 -5.07 -3.72 2.90
CA ILE A 39 -6.16 -3.64 1.93
C ILE A 39 -7.02 -2.40 2.14
N ALA A 40 -7.81 -2.08 1.13
CA ALA A 40 -8.86 -1.07 1.22
C ALA A 40 -10.13 -1.58 0.54
N LEU A 41 -11.31 -1.15 1.02
CA LEU A 41 -12.57 -1.43 0.31
C LEU A 41 -12.62 -0.79 -1.09
N THR A 42 -11.78 0.21 -1.35
CA THR A 42 -11.61 0.86 -2.66
C THR A 42 -10.82 0.03 -3.67
N MET A 43 -10.22 -1.10 -3.26
CA MET A 43 -9.65 -2.11 -4.17
C MET A 43 -10.77 -2.86 -4.88
N ARG A 44 -10.95 -2.58 -6.17
CA ARG A 44 -12.09 -3.08 -6.96
C ARG A 44 -11.70 -4.20 -7.93
N SER A 45 -10.52 -4.15 -8.53
CA SER A 45 -10.06 -5.15 -9.50
C SER A 45 -8.55 -5.19 -9.65
N MET A 46 -8.01 -6.32 -10.11
CA MET A 46 -6.59 -6.43 -10.45
C MET A 46 -6.16 -5.49 -11.58
N GLN A 47 -7.09 -5.08 -12.46
CA GLN A 47 -6.82 -4.10 -13.50
C GLN A 47 -6.60 -2.70 -12.91
N GLN A 48 -7.44 -2.29 -11.95
CA GLN A 48 -7.26 -1.02 -11.24
C GLN A 48 -5.89 -0.96 -10.55
N LEU A 49 -5.49 -2.06 -9.89
CA LEU A 49 -4.20 -2.15 -9.20
C LEU A 49 -3.01 -2.07 -10.17
N ARG A 50 -3.13 -2.62 -11.38
CA ARG A 50 -2.09 -2.51 -12.43
C ARG A 50 -1.96 -1.10 -13.01
N GLN A 51 -3.00 -0.28 -12.89
CA GLN A 51 -3.04 1.09 -13.42
C GLN A 51 -2.54 2.15 -12.41
N LEU A 52 -2.17 1.74 -11.18
CA LEU A 52 -1.60 2.65 -10.19
C LEU A 52 -0.36 3.34 -10.76
N ARG A 53 -0.37 4.67 -10.69
CA ARG A 53 0.68 5.50 -11.30
C ARG A 53 1.96 5.41 -10.47
N ARG A 54 3.08 5.44 -11.19
CA ARG A 54 4.44 5.59 -10.67
C ARG A 54 5.14 6.66 -11.52
N PRO A 55 6.02 7.50 -10.93
CA PRO A 55 6.47 7.44 -9.54
C PRO A 55 5.45 8.00 -8.54
N LEU A 56 5.53 7.57 -7.29
CA LEU A 56 4.76 8.13 -6.18
C LEU A 56 5.64 9.03 -5.31
N THR A 57 5.56 10.33 -5.55
CA THR A 57 6.29 11.32 -4.74
C THR A 57 5.44 11.86 -3.60
N GLU A 58 4.19 12.24 -3.88
CA GLU A 58 3.28 12.80 -2.88
C GLU A 58 1.84 12.35 -3.16
N PRO A 59 1.42 11.17 -2.64
CA PRO A 59 0.06 10.71 -2.80
C PRO A 59 -0.91 11.59 -2.00
N PRO A 60 -2.09 11.95 -2.54
CA PRO A 60 -3.10 12.66 -1.77
C PRO A 60 -3.61 11.79 -0.60
N ASN A 61 -3.96 12.42 0.52
CA ASN A 61 -4.61 11.76 1.65
C ASN A 61 -6.10 12.17 1.70
N PRO A 62 -7.06 11.27 1.46
CA PRO A 62 -6.92 9.81 1.26
C PRO A 62 -6.62 9.40 -0.20
N SER A 63 -5.91 8.28 -0.38
CA SER A 63 -5.68 7.62 -1.69
C SER A 63 -5.57 6.10 -1.55
N LEU A 64 -5.74 5.39 -2.67
CA LEU A 64 -5.58 3.92 -2.70
C LEU A 64 -4.11 3.52 -2.47
N GLU A 65 -3.19 4.30 -3.01
CA GLU A 65 -1.75 4.15 -2.84
C GLU A 65 -1.35 4.25 -1.36
N LEU A 66 -1.83 5.28 -0.65
CA LEU A 66 -1.59 5.38 0.80
C LEU A 66 -2.19 4.22 1.57
N ASN A 67 -3.37 3.73 1.17
CA ASN A 67 -3.97 2.58 1.83
C ASN A 67 -3.15 1.30 1.63
N ILE A 68 -2.62 1.06 0.43
CA ILE A 68 -1.74 -0.08 0.16
C ILE A 68 -0.48 -0.04 1.04
N LEU A 69 0.02 1.16 1.34
CA LEU A 69 1.25 1.36 2.09
C LEU A 69 1.04 1.41 3.61
N TRP A 70 -0.13 1.86 4.09
CA TRP A 70 -0.32 2.25 5.51
C TRP A 70 -1.57 1.68 6.19
N ALA A 71 -2.41 0.92 5.49
CA ALA A 71 -3.54 0.28 6.16
C ALA A 71 -3.05 -0.84 7.10
N ASP A 72 -3.62 -0.94 8.30
CA ASP A 72 -3.20 -1.94 9.30
C ASP A 72 -4.34 -2.96 9.57
N PRO A 73 -4.07 -4.26 9.77
CA PRO A 73 -5.09 -5.21 10.23
C PRO A 73 -5.49 -4.92 11.69
N ASN A 74 -6.76 -5.13 12.04
CA ASN A 74 -7.26 -5.02 13.41
C ASN A 74 -8.15 -6.22 13.77
N VAL A 75 -7.63 -7.07 14.66
CA VAL A 75 -8.31 -8.30 15.11
C VAL A 75 -9.55 -7.93 15.93
N GLY A 76 -10.69 -8.52 15.57
CA GLY A 76 -11.98 -8.24 16.21
C GLY A 76 -12.71 -7.01 15.67
N LEU A 77 -12.10 -6.24 14.77
CA LEU A 77 -12.80 -5.20 14.02
C LEU A 77 -13.71 -5.84 12.96
N LYS A 78 -14.91 -5.27 12.80
CA LYS A 78 -15.80 -5.55 11.67
C LYS A 78 -15.85 -4.32 10.77
N GLY A 79 -15.47 -4.46 9.51
CA GLY A 79 -15.35 -3.36 8.55
C GLY A 79 -14.02 -2.62 8.64
N GLU A 80 -14.05 -1.32 8.37
CA GLU A 80 -12.90 -0.42 8.41
C GLU A 80 -13.12 0.75 9.38
N ARG A 81 -12.03 1.27 9.95
CA ARG A 81 -12.05 2.47 10.80
C ARG A 81 -10.82 3.32 10.55
N PRO A 82 -10.86 4.65 10.76
CA PRO A 82 -9.67 5.49 10.64
C PRO A 82 -8.50 4.99 11.51
N SER A 83 -7.29 5.06 10.96
CA SER A 83 -6.09 4.65 11.68
C SER A 83 -5.71 5.70 12.74
N PRO A 84 -5.26 5.30 13.94
CA PRO A 84 -4.72 6.23 14.92
C PRO A 84 -3.45 6.95 14.43
N ARG A 85 -2.83 6.48 13.34
CA ARG A 85 -1.67 7.13 12.68
C ARG A 85 -2.04 8.45 11.98
N GLY A 86 -3.32 8.77 11.83
CA GLY A 86 -3.78 9.94 11.08
C GLY A 86 -3.70 9.79 9.55
N VAL A 87 -3.27 8.62 9.07
CA VAL A 87 -3.21 8.26 7.66
C VAL A 87 -3.81 6.87 7.46
N SER A 88 -4.59 6.69 6.40
CA SER A 88 -5.26 5.43 6.08
C SER A 88 -6.24 4.95 7.19
N HIS A 89 -6.46 3.64 7.25
CA HIS A 89 -7.49 2.98 8.04
C HIS A 89 -6.97 1.65 8.59
N GLN A 90 -7.68 1.13 9.58
CA GLN A 90 -7.56 -0.25 10.02
C GLN A 90 -8.69 -1.07 9.42
N PHE A 91 -8.45 -2.35 9.15
CA PHE A 91 -9.43 -3.25 8.55
C PHE A 91 -9.56 -4.58 9.30
N GLY A 92 -10.78 -5.10 9.32
CA GLY A 92 -11.11 -6.41 9.89
C GLY A 92 -10.96 -7.58 8.91
N GLU A 93 -11.05 -8.79 9.44
CA GLU A 93 -11.00 -10.04 8.66
C GLU A 93 -12.12 -10.13 7.60
N ASP A 94 -13.28 -9.53 7.87
CA ASP A 94 -14.39 -9.51 6.91
C ASP A 94 -14.07 -8.67 5.67
N VAL A 95 -13.26 -7.61 5.83
CA VAL A 95 -12.76 -6.79 4.72
C VAL A 95 -11.76 -7.61 3.90
N VAL A 96 -10.85 -8.35 4.55
CA VAL A 96 -9.91 -9.27 3.88
C VAL A 96 -10.66 -10.27 3.01
N ALA A 97 -11.63 -10.97 3.59
CA ALA A 97 -12.42 -11.96 2.86
C ALA A 97 -13.19 -11.35 1.66
N LYS A 98 -13.74 -10.13 1.81
CA LYS A 98 -14.41 -9.42 0.72
C LYS A 98 -13.44 -9.04 -0.40
N VAL A 99 -12.26 -8.51 -0.06
CA VAL A 99 -11.26 -8.08 -1.04
C VAL A 99 -10.66 -9.29 -1.75
N CYS A 100 -10.32 -10.37 -1.04
CA CYS A 100 -9.84 -11.62 -1.64
C CYS A 100 -10.81 -12.16 -2.71
N ARG A 101 -12.10 -12.29 -2.35
CA ARG A 101 -13.14 -12.72 -3.30
C ARG A 101 -13.25 -11.79 -4.50
N ARG A 102 -13.15 -10.48 -4.29
CA ARG A 102 -13.29 -9.48 -5.36
C ARG A 102 -12.10 -9.49 -6.33
N LEU A 103 -10.89 -9.71 -5.81
CA LEU A 103 -9.67 -9.75 -6.60
C LEU A 103 -9.38 -11.14 -7.19
N GLY A 104 -10.10 -12.18 -6.75
CA GLY A 104 -9.88 -13.56 -7.17
C GLY A 104 -8.58 -14.14 -6.63
N VAL A 105 -8.18 -13.75 -5.42
CA VAL A 105 -6.96 -14.23 -4.74
C VAL A 105 -7.34 -15.02 -3.50
N ASP A 106 -6.49 -15.97 -3.13
CA ASP A 106 -6.71 -16.86 -2.00
C ASP A 106 -6.27 -16.20 -0.69
N MET A 107 -5.22 -15.36 -0.74
CA MET A 107 -4.63 -14.74 0.44
C MET A 107 -3.98 -13.39 0.11
N ILE A 108 -4.02 -12.49 1.09
CA ILE A 108 -3.32 -11.21 1.06
C ILE A 108 -2.33 -11.19 2.23
N HIS A 109 -1.06 -10.92 1.92
CA HIS A 109 0.02 -10.80 2.89
C HIS A 109 0.48 -9.33 2.95
N PRO A 110 0.25 -8.64 4.08
CA PRO A 110 0.84 -7.34 4.41
C PRO A 110 2.36 -7.30 4.36
#